data_AF-G5IE06-F1
#
_entry.id   AF-G5IE06-F1
#
_cell.length_a   1.000
_cell.length_b   1.000
_cell.length_c   1.000
_cell.angle_alpha   90.00
_cell.angle_beta   90.00
_cell.angle_gamma   90.00
#
_symmetry.space_group_name_H-M   'P 1'
#
loop_
_entity.id
_entity.type
_entity.pdbx_description
1 polymer ?
#
loop_
_entity_poly.entity_id
_entity_poly.type
_entity_poly.pdbx_seq_one_letter_code
_entity_poly.pdbx_strand_id
1 'polypeptide(L)'
;MRVKEIKEGEVVMIVDELIRNNEKAALLLSEIKNLPREQLTVENLLPLLRQVVQLKLMTTDDTVTDLKKLIIQSIRLQDIRMQNLSKELIQQQLQKQDCHRTSLIAHKKVLLVLFLEQELGVTLSDDEAVDAWTIEELAKVLVLHLKGEGIHGH
;
A
#
# COMPACT_ATOMS: atom_id res chain seq x y z
N MET A 1 -20.27 -30.36 17.39
CA MET A 1 -19.33 -29.51 16.65
C MET A 1 -19.28 -28.17 17.37
N ARG A 2 -18.19 -27.81 18.07
CA ARG A 2 -18.11 -26.57 18.87
C ARG A 2 -17.80 -25.39 17.94
N VAL A 3 -18.70 -24.42 17.90
CA VAL A 3 -18.46 -23.09 17.34
C VAL A 3 -17.43 -22.43 18.26
N LYS A 4 -16.23 -22.11 17.75
CA LYS A 4 -15.30 -21.24 18.47
C LYS A 4 -15.78 -19.81 18.24
N GLU A 5 -16.34 -19.19 19.27
CA GLU A 5 -16.59 -17.74 19.31
C GLU A 5 -15.27 -17.01 19.05
N ILE A 6 -15.32 -16.10 18.10
CA ILE A 6 -14.23 -15.15 17.84
C ILE A 6 -14.25 -14.16 18.99
N LYS A 7 -13.13 -14.03 19.68
CA LYS A 7 -13.02 -13.11 20.82
C LYS A 7 -12.81 -11.71 20.28
N GLU A 8 -13.59 -10.75 20.77
CA GLU A 8 -13.51 -9.31 20.48
C GLU A 8 -12.07 -8.75 20.47
N GLY A 9 -11.15 -9.36 21.25
CA GLY A 9 -9.73 -9.05 21.25
C GLY A 9 -8.95 -9.30 19.94
N GLU A 10 -9.35 -10.22 19.06
CA GLU A 10 -8.63 -10.47 17.80
C GLU A 10 -8.83 -9.35 16.77
N VAL A 11 -10.02 -8.75 16.74
CA VAL A 11 -10.34 -7.62 15.84
C VAL A 11 -9.59 -6.36 16.29
N VAL A 12 -9.56 -6.10 17.61
CA VAL A 12 -8.83 -4.98 18.20
C VAL A 12 -7.33 -5.04 17.83
N MET A 13 -6.71 -6.23 17.92
CA MET A 13 -5.29 -6.37 17.56
C MET A 13 -4.96 -6.08 16.09
N ILE A 14 -5.87 -6.39 15.15
CA ILE A 14 -5.68 -6.12 13.71
C ILE A 14 -5.79 -4.61 13.43
N VAL A 15 -6.76 -3.95 14.05
CA VAL A 15 -6.92 -2.49 13.95
C VAL A 15 -5.70 -1.79 14.52
N ASP A 16 -5.19 -2.23 15.68
CA ASP A 16 -3.98 -1.67 16.26
C ASP A 16 -2.73 -1.90 15.38
N GLU A 17 -2.62 -3.06 14.71
CA GLU A 17 -1.56 -3.31 13.74
C GLU A 17 -1.64 -2.35 12.55
N LEU A 18 -2.85 -2.09 12.04
CA LEU A 18 -3.07 -1.17 10.94
C LEU A 18 -2.70 0.26 11.31
N ILE A 19 -3.10 0.72 12.50
CA ILE A 19 -2.74 2.05 13.03
C ILE A 19 -1.22 2.17 13.16
N ARG A 20 -0.56 1.21 13.82
CA ARG A 20 0.91 1.20 13.99
C ARG A 20 1.64 1.20 12.65
N ASN A 21 1.18 0.41 11.68
CA ASN A 21 1.79 0.37 10.36
C ASN A 21 1.60 1.69 9.61
N ASN A 22 0.45 2.35 9.78
CA ASN A 22 0.19 3.65 9.19
C ASN A 22 1.12 4.73 9.76
N GLU A 23 1.26 4.78 11.09
CA GLU A 23 2.17 5.72 11.77
C GLU A 23 3.62 5.51 11.36
N LYS A 24 4.10 4.26 11.31
CA LYS A 24 5.46 3.93 10.85
C LYS A 24 5.69 4.34 9.39
N ALA A 25 4.71 4.09 8.52
CA ALA A 25 4.82 4.49 7.12
C ALA A 25 4.89 6.02 6.97
N ALA A 26 4.09 6.76 7.73
CA ALA A 26 4.12 8.22 7.74
C ALA A 26 5.48 8.76 8.24
N LEU A 27 6.07 8.14 9.26
CA LEU A 27 7.40 8.50 9.75
C LEU A 27 8.48 8.32 8.67
N LEU A 28 8.48 7.19 7.96
CA LEU A 28 9.41 6.93 6.85
C LEU A 28 9.23 7.94 5.70
N LEU A 29 8.00 8.34 5.39
CA LEU A 29 7.73 9.35 4.38
C LEU A 29 8.14 10.76 4.84
N SER A 30 8.02 11.06 6.13
CA SER A 30 8.56 12.28 6.72
C SER A 30 10.09 12.32 6.61
N GLU A 31 10.78 11.20 6.81
CA GLU A 31 12.23 11.11 6.57
C GLU A 31 12.58 11.44 5.12
N ILE A 32 11.86 10.84 4.15
CA ILE A 32 12.05 11.14 2.71
C ILE A 32 11.83 12.63 2.42
N LYS A 33 10.74 13.20 2.95
CA LYS A 33 10.37 14.61 2.75
C LYS A 33 11.41 15.59 3.26
N ASN A 34 12.14 15.21 4.30
CA ASN A 34 13.18 16.03 4.92
C ASN A 34 14.59 15.77 4.36
N LEU A 35 14.74 14.90 3.36
CA LEU A 35 16.03 14.68 2.70
C LEU A 35 16.49 15.97 1.97
N PRO A 36 17.78 16.33 2.07
CA PRO A 36 18.37 17.38 1.24
C PRO A 36 18.20 17.06 -0.25
N ARG A 37 18.09 18.09 -1.09
CA ARG A 37 17.83 17.93 -2.54
C ARG A 37 18.86 17.04 -3.23
N GLU A 38 20.11 17.09 -2.80
CA GLU A 38 21.22 16.29 -3.32
C GLU A 38 21.06 14.80 -2.98
N GLN A 39 20.35 14.49 -1.90
CA GLN A 39 20.09 13.13 -1.43
C GLN A 39 18.76 12.57 -1.96
N LEU A 40 17.93 13.37 -2.62
CA LEU A 40 16.72 12.92 -3.32
C LEU A 40 17.13 12.13 -4.58
N THR A 41 17.54 10.89 -4.40
CA THR A 41 17.90 9.96 -5.47
C THR A 41 17.04 8.71 -5.36
N VAL A 42 16.84 8.02 -6.48
CA VAL A 42 16.09 6.75 -6.48
C VAL A 42 16.75 5.74 -5.53
N GLU A 43 18.08 5.69 -5.51
CA GLU A 43 18.87 4.83 -4.63
C GLU A 43 18.57 5.06 -3.14
N ASN A 44 18.45 6.32 -2.72
CA ASN A 44 18.16 6.67 -1.33
C ASN A 44 16.68 6.48 -0.96
N LEU A 45 15.77 6.74 -1.90
CA LEU A 45 14.33 6.60 -1.65
C LEU A 45 13.86 5.15 -1.68
N LEU A 46 14.44 4.31 -2.52
CA LEU A 46 13.94 2.96 -2.80
C LEU A 46 13.83 2.07 -1.54
N PRO A 47 14.80 2.02 -0.62
CA PRO A 47 14.70 1.21 0.59
C PRO A 47 13.60 1.69 1.55
N LEU A 48 13.44 3.01 1.69
CA LEU A 48 12.41 3.63 2.54
C LEU A 48 11.02 3.41 1.94
N LEU A 49 10.88 3.64 0.63
CA LEU A 49 9.62 3.43 -0.08
C LEU A 49 9.20 1.96 -0.08
N ARG A 50 10.15 1.03 -0.18
CA ARG A 50 9.86 -0.42 -0.05
C ARG A 50 9.21 -0.73 1.29
N GLN A 51 9.77 -0.22 2.38
CA GLN A 51 9.22 -0.42 3.72
C GLN A 51 7.83 0.21 3.85
N VAL A 52 7.62 1.41 3.33
CA VAL A 52 6.30 2.07 3.30
C VAL A 52 5.27 1.20 2.58
N VAL A 53 5.58 0.73 1.37
CA VAL A 53 4.68 -0.11 0.58
C VAL A 53 4.35 -1.40 1.33
N GLN A 54 5.33 -2.04 1.94
CA GLN A 54 5.12 -3.26 2.73
C GLN A 54 4.23 -3.03 3.95
N LEU A 55 4.45 -1.95 4.70
CA LEU A 55 3.62 -1.58 5.84
C LEU A 55 2.17 -1.32 5.42
N LYS A 56 1.98 -0.56 4.33
CA LYS A 56 0.65 -0.19 3.82
C LYS A 56 -0.10 -1.35 3.18
N LEU A 57 0.61 -2.27 2.53
CA LEU A 57 0.03 -3.48 1.95
C LEU A 57 0.00 -4.67 2.92
N MET A 58 0.63 -4.55 4.09
CA MET A 58 0.78 -5.59 5.10
C MET A 58 1.39 -6.88 4.52
N THR A 59 2.41 -6.72 3.67
CA THR A 59 3.13 -7.83 3.04
C THR A 59 4.49 -8.03 3.70
N THR A 60 4.96 -9.28 3.76
CA THR A 60 6.22 -9.64 4.43
C THR A 60 7.36 -9.98 3.48
N ASP A 61 7.08 -10.04 2.17
CA ASP A 61 8.08 -10.35 1.14
C ASP A 61 8.84 -9.09 0.74
N ASP A 62 10.14 -9.08 0.97
CA ASP A 62 11.04 -7.98 0.64
C ASP A 62 11.75 -8.14 -0.69
N THR A 63 11.50 -9.22 -1.42
CA THR A 63 12.10 -9.48 -2.73
C THR A 63 11.21 -9.00 -3.89
N VAL A 64 9.90 -8.91 -3.66
CA VAL A 64 8.93 -8.50 -4.70
C VAL A 64 8.88 -6.98 -4.81
N THR A 65 9.14 -6.46 -6.01
CA THR A 65 9.07 -5.02 -6.32
C THR A 65 7.87 -4.62 -7.18
N ASP A 66 7.17 -5.61 -7.74
CA ASP A 66 5.97 -5.45 -8.57
C ASP A 66 4.75 -5.18 -7.67
N LEU A 67 4.16 -3.99 -7.82
CA LEU A 67 3.03 -3.52 -7.02
C LEU A 67 1.78 -4.35 -7.26
N LYS A 68 1.55 -4.84 -8.48
CA LYS A 68 0.39 -5.69 -8.78
C LYS A 68 0.48 -6.99 -8.00
N LYS A 69 1.66 -7.61 -7.96
CA LYS A 69 1.91 -8.83 -7.18
C LYS A 69 1.75 -8.57 -5.68
N LEU A 70 2.32 -7.49 -5.16
CA LEU A 70 2.19 -7.11 -3.75
C LEU A 70 0.73 -6.82 -3.36
N ILE A 71 -0.03 -6.13 -4.20
CA ILE A 71 -1.46 -5.86 -3.96
C ILE A 71 -2.26 -7.16 -4.00
N ILE A 72 -1.99 -8.07 -4.94
CA ILE A 72 -2.63 -9.39 -4.97
C ILE A 72 -2.31 -10.19 -3.69
N GLN A 73 -1.06 -10.16 -3.22
CA GLN A 73 -0.67 -10.78 -1.95
C GLN A 73 -1.41 -10.14 -0.77
N SER A 74 -1.48 -8.81 -0.71
CA SER A 74 -2.23 -8.06 0.31
C SER A 74 -3.71 -8.47 0.36
N ILE A 75 -4.37 -8.55 -0.80
CA ILE A 75 -5.77 -8.99 -0.90
C ILE A 75 -5.92 -10.43 -0.37
N ARG A 76 -5.04 -11.35 -0.80
CA ARG A 76 -5.09 -12.75 -0.33
C ARG A 76 -4.88 -12.86 1.18
N LEU A 77 -3.93 -12.13 1.74
CA LEU A 77 -3.67 -12.11 3.18
C LEU A 77 -4.86 -11.53 3.95
N GLN A 78 -5.47 -10.47 3.42
CA GLN A 78 -6.68 -9.88 3.98
C GLN A 78 -7.87 -10.86 3.91
N ASP A 79 -8.07 -11.54 2.78
CA ASP A 79 -9.10 -12.57 2.63
C ASP A 79 -8.91 -13.71 3.64
N ILE A 80 -7.68 -14.21 3.82
CA ILE A 80 -7.38 -15.26 4.81
C ILE A 80 -7.69 -14.76 6.22
N ARG A 81 -7.25 -13.55 6.57
CA ARG A 81 -7.55 -12.92 7.87
C ARG A 81 -9.05 -12.76 8.07
N MET A 82 -9.80 -12.33 7.06
CA MET A 82 -11.27 -12.20 7.11
C MET A 82 -12.00 -13.55 7.15
N GLN A 83 -11.52 -14.58 6.45
CA GLN A 83 -12.06 -15.95 6.49
C GLN A 83 -11.86 -16.59 7.86
N ASN A 84 -10.76 -16.27 8.54
CA ASN A 84 -10.57 -16.64 9.94
C ASN A 84 -11.55 -15.91 10.88
N LEU A 85 -12.09 -14.74 10.46
CA LEU A 85 -13.01 -13.89 11.23
C LEU A 85 -14.50 -14.09 10.90
N SER A 86 -14.89 -14.80 9.83
CA SER A 86 -16.31 -15.04 9.55
C SER A 86 -16.50 -16.29 8.71
N LYS A 87 -17.07 -17.34 9.31
CA LYS A 87 -17.48 -18.55 8.59
C LYS A 87 -18.77 -18.36 7.78
N GLU A 88 -19.56 -17.34 8.12
CA GLU A 88 -20.87 -17.06 7.52
C GLU A 88 -20.79 -16.22 6.24
N LEU A 89 -19.76 -15.37 6.09
CA LEU A 89 -19.53 -14.56 4.88
C LEU A 89 -18.95 -15.35 3.68
N ILE A 90 -18.41 -16.55 3.94
CA ILE A 90 -17.69 -17.38 2.94
C ILE A 90 -18.62 -17.81 1.79
N GLN A 91 -19.88 -18.13 2.07
CA GLN A 91 -20.81 -18.63 1.05
C GLN A 91 -21.32 -17.54 0.09
N GLN A 92 -21.34 -16.26 0.49
CA GLN A 92 -21.86 -15.17 -0.35
C GLN A 92 -20.81 -14.57 -1.30
N GLN A 93 -19.52 -14.70 -1.00
CA GLN A 93 -18.43 -14.07 -1.78
C GLN A 93 -17.87 -14.93 -2.92
N LEU A 94 -18.14 -16.24 -2.93
CA LEU A 94 -17.57 -17.18 -3.92
C LEU A 94 -18.12 -17.02 -5.35
N GLN A 95 -19.23 -16.30 -5.57
CA GLN A 95 -19.85 -16.16 -6.90
C GLN A 95 -19.49 -14.88 -7.69
N LYS A 96 -18.71 -13.93 -7.14
CA LYS A 96 -18.41 -12.62 -7.79
C LYS A 96 -16.93 -12.39 -8.15
N GLN A 97 -16.14 -13.45 -8.26
CA GLN A 97 -14.68 -13.36 -8.05
C GLN A 97 -13.82 -12.69 -9.13
N ASP A 98 -14.30 -12.49 -10.37
CA ASP A 98 -13.41 -11.97 -11.44
C ASP A 98 -13.47 -10.45 -11.64
N CYS A 99 -14.67 -9.84 -11.68
CA CYS A 99 -14.77 -8.38 -11.84
C CYS A 99 -14.35 -7.62 -10.57
N HIS A 100 -14.58 -8.21 -9.40
CA HIS A 100 -14.27 -7.57 -8.11
C HIS A 100 -12.77 -7.50 -7.84
N ARG A 101 -11.98 -8.48 -8.31
CA ARG A 101 -10.53 -8.50 -8.08
C ARG A 101 -9.80 -7.41 -8.86
N THR A 102 -10.14 -7.18 -10.12
CA THR A 102 -9.53 -6.09 -10.91
C THR A 102 -9.84 -4.72 -10.30
N SER A 103 -11.09 -4.50 -9.88
CA SER A 103 -11.50 -3.25 -9.22
C SER A 103 -10.78 -3.06 -7.87
N LEU A 104 -10.63 -4.12 -7.07
CA LEU A 104 -9.95 -4.04 -5.77
C LEU A 104 -8.44 -3.79 -5.91
N ILE A 105 -7.80 -4.35 -6.94
CA ILE A 105 -6.39 -4.07 -7.26
C ILE A 105 -6.22 -2.58 -7.58
N ALA A 106 -7.06 -2.03 -8.47
CA ALA A 106 -7.02 -0.62 -8.82
C ALA A 106 -7.27 0.26 -7.59
N HIS A 107 -8.28 -0.06 -6.78
CA HIS A 107 -8.61 0.71 -5.57
C HIS A 107 -7.47 0.72 -4.55
N LYS A 108 -6.82 -0.43 -4.29
CA LYS A 108 -5.66 -0.49 -3.39
C LYS A 108 -4.48 0.30 -3.92
N LYS A 109 -4.23 0.28 -5.24
CA LYS A 109 -3.19 1.10 -5.86
C LYS A 109 -3.48 2.60 -5.67
N VAL A 110 -4.71 3.03 -5.95
CA VAL A 110 -5.14 4.44 -5.75
C VAL A 110 -4.96 4.88 -4.30
N LEU A 111 -5.40 4.08 -3.33
CA LEU A 111 -5.22 4.41 -1.90
C LEU A 111 -3.75 4.49 -1.49
N LEU A 112 -2.89 3.64 -2.06
CA LEU A 112 -1.45 3.72 -1.83
C LEU A 112 -0.87 5.03 -2.37
N VAL A 113 -1.22 5.41 -3.61
CA VAL A 113 -0.75 6.65 -4.24
C VAL A 113 -1.24 7.88 -3.47
N LEU A 114 -2.53 7.96 -3.14
CA LEU A 114 -3.09 9.07 -2.37
C LEU A 114 -2.40 9.24 -1.00
N PHE A 115 -2.07 8.13 -0.34
CA PHE A 115 -1.32 8.17 0.92
C PHE A 115 0.09 8.75 0.72
N LEU A 116 0.79 8.34 -0.34
CA LEU A 116 2.12 8.86 -0.66
C LEU A 116 2.08 10.36 -0.98
N GLU A 117 1.13 10.79 -1.81
CA GLU A 117 0.91 12.19 -2.18
C GLU A 117 0.65 13.07 -0.95
N GLN A 118 -0.26 12.63 -0.09
CA GLN A 118 -0.63 13.37 1.12
C GLN A 118 0.55 13.55 2.07
N GLU A 119 1.29 12.49 2.38
CA GLU A 119 2.38 12.54 3.36
C GLU A 119 3.59 13.31 2.80
N LEU A 120 3.93 13.08 1.53
CA LEU A 120 5.06 13.76 0.87
C LEU A 120 4.72 15.21 0.47
N GLY A 121 3.45 15.56 0.34
CA GLY A 121 3.02 16.88 -0.12
C GLY A 121 3.27 17.08 -1.62
N VAL A 122 3.09 16.04 -2.42
CA VAL A 122 3.25 16.04 -3.88
C VAL A 122 1.93 15.67 -4.55
N THR A 123 1.80 15.92 -5.85
CA THR A 123 0.64 15.51 -6.64
C THR A 123 1.14 14.88 -7.93
N LEU A 124 0.89 13.59 -8.10
CA LEU A 124 1.16 12.86 -9.33
C LEU A 124 -0.01 13.10 -10.30
N SER A 125 0.31 13.15 -11.59
CA SER A 125 -0.71 13.06 -12.62
C SER A 125 -1.34 11.66 -12.67
N ASP A 126 -2.54 11.57 -13.24
CA ASP A 126 -3.22 10.29 -13.45
C ASP A 126 -2.36 9.32 -14.26
N ASP A 127 -1.68 9.79 -15.31
CA ASP A 127 -0.80 8.97 -16.15
C ASP A 127 0.41 8.43 -15.36
N GLU A 128 1.09 9.29 -14.59
CA GLU A 128 2.20 8.89 -13.73
C GLU A 128 1.77 7.84 -12.69
N ALA A 129 0.60 8.04 -12.07
CA ALA A 129 0.03 7.10 -11.12
C ALA A 129 -0.36 5.78 -11.79
N VAL A 130 -0.94 5.82 -12.99
CA VAL A 130 -1.39 4.64 -13.75
C VAL A 130 -0.21 3.81 -14.23
N ASP A 131 0.86 4.43 -14.70
CA ASP A 131 1.99 3.76 -15.33
C ASP A 131 2.97 3.16 -14.32
N ALA A 132 3.11 3.73 -13.13
CA ALA A 132 4.01 3.20 -12.10
C ALA A 132 3.48 1.87 -11.51
N TRP A 133 4.07 0.74 -11.90
CA TRP A 133 3.68 -0.60 -11.43
C TRP A 133 4.77 -1.32 -10.64
N THR A 134 5.94 -0.71 -10.49
CA THR A 134 7.00 -1.16 -9.60
C THR A 134 7.32 -0.09 -8.56
N ILE A 135 7.86 -0.51 -7.42
CA ILE A 135 8.34 0.41 -6.37
C ILE A 135 9.43 1.34 -6.93
N GLU A 136 10.24 0.87 -7.88
CA GLU A 136 11.29 1.67 -8.51
C GLU A 136 10.72 2.75 -9.45
N GLU A 137 9.69 2.44 -10.23
CA GLU A 137 8.99 3.45 -11.04
C GLU A 137 8.32 4.51 -10.17
N LEU A 138 7.66 4.10 -9.07
CA LEU A 138 7.13 5.07 -8.10
C LEU A 138 8.25 5.94 -7.53
N ALA A 139 9.39 5.37 -7.14
CA ALA A 139 10.52 6.14 -6.63
C ALA A 139 11.03 7.15 -7.67
N LYS A 140 11.14 6.75 -8.95
CA LYS A 140 11.55 7.66 -10.04
C LYS A 140 10.62 8.86 -10.17
N VAL A 141 9.31 8.61 -10.20
CA VAL A 141 8.30 9.68 -10.28
C VAL A 141 8.38 10.59 -9.04
N LEU A 142 8.40 10.01 -7.85
CA LEU A 142 8.44 10.78 -6.59
C LEU A 142 9.70 11.65 -6.48
N VAL A 143 10.87 11.17 -6.93
CA VAL A 143 12.10 11.99 -6.94
C VAL A 143 11.93 13.25 -7.80
N LEU A 144 11.28 13.14 -8.97
CA LEU A 144 11.06 14.28 -9.85
C LEU A 144 10.17 15.33 -9.16
N HIS A 145 9.05 14.90 -8.59
CA HIS A 145 8.13 15.79 -7.89
C HIS A 145 8.74 16.42 -6.63
N LEU A 146 9.47 15.65 -5.82
CA LEU A 146 10.14 16.15 -4.63
C LEU A 146 11.26 17.17 -4.95
N LYS A 147 11.82 17.13 -6.15
CA LYS A 147 12.79 18.15 -6.64
C LYS A 147 12.12 19.38 -7.27
N GLY A 148 10.80 19.39 -7.41
CA GLY A 148 10.07 20.41 -8.16
C GLY A 148 10.23 20.28 -9.68
N GLU A 149 10.56 19.09 -10.17
CA GLU A 149 10.77 18.75 -11.58
C GLU A 149 9.61 17.91 -12.14
N GLY A 150 8.54 17.70 -11.37
CA GLY A 150 7.33 16.99 -11.78
C GLY A 150 6.49 17.80 -12.78
N ILE A 151 5.75 17.10 -13.64
CA ILE A 151 4.84 17.75 -14.60
C ILE A 151 3.58 18.19 -13.83
N HIS A 152 3.46 19.48 -13.55
CA HIS A 152 2.23 20.03 -13.01
C HIS A 152 1.19 20.14 -14.13
N GLY A 153 0.28 19.17 -14.19
CA GLY A 153 -0.98 19.33 -14.91
C GLY A 153 -1.84 20.37 -14.17
N HIS A 154 -2.01 21.54 -14.78
CA HIS A 154 -2.96 22.57 -14.34
C HIS A 154 -4.41 22.13 -14.57
#